data_AF-A0A0T2ZM49-F1
#
_entry.id   AF-A0A0T2ZM49-F1
#
_cell.length_a   1.000
_cell.length_b   1.000
_cell.length_c   1.000
_cell.angle_alpha   90.00
_cell.angle_beta   90.00
_cell.angle_gamma   90.00
#
_symmetry.space_group_name_H-M   'P 1'
#
loop_
_entity.id
_entity.type
_entity.pdbx_description
1 polymer ?
#
loop_
_entity_poly.entity_id
_entity_poly.type
_entity_poly.pdbx_seq_one_letter_code
_entity_poly.pdbx_strand_id
1 'polypeptide(L)'
;MQTNPKIQQAAEFLETAVRHHIMDGKGIAAETSLACAGWMAGTQLYRLEIDPALDVKPGTVVLSEPVNQRLPGLMGLVAAMAAQGDAAPPEMDNADTTGAQPIYRLSLAQTQEGLDPVYLSYARRTSLAPEELLHAATGALGILAAKSRPVLGLSLARYISHYCMLEAAKTAGRRPQMSDFSEAHLRPLASLLPPQSLLQRVSSWFDRSVTRNYLHSGHK
;
A
#
# COMPACT_ATOMS: atom_id res chain seq x y z
N MET A 1 8.29 12.94 -17.29
CA MET A 1 8.53 13.20 -15.85
C MET A 1 9.48 12.12 -15.37
N GLN A 2 10.75 12.44 -15.12
CA GLN A 2 11.69 11.45 -14.57
C GLN A 2 11.24 11.16 -13.14
N THR A 3 10.76 9.94 -12.89
CA THR A 3 10.42 9.51 -11.54
C THR A 3 11.71 9.35 -10.74
N ASN A 4 11.72 9.84 -9.50
CA ASN A 4 12.83 9.65 -8.58
C ASN A 4 13.11 8.14 -8.47
N PRO A 5 14.34 7.65 -8.76
CA PRO A 5 14.64 6.23 -8.79
C PRO A 5 14.34 5.52 -7.46
N LYS A 6 14.43 6.24 -6.34
CA LYS A 6 14.08 5.74 -5.00
C LYS A 6 12.58 5.42 -4.88
N ILE A 7 11.71 6.28 -5.43
CA ILE A 7 10.25 6.08 -5.43
C ILE A 7 9.88 4.92 -6.35
N GLN A 8 10.54 4.81 -7.50
CA GLN A 8 10.32 3.71 -8.44
C GLN A 8 10.69 2.35 -7.82
N GLN A 9 11.88 2.24 -7.22
CA GLN A 9 12.31 1.03 -6.53
C GLN A 9 11.37 0.66 -5.38
N ALA A 10 10.87 1.67 -4.65
CA ALA A 10 9.90 1.46 -3.59
C ALA A 10 8.56 0.95 -4.14
N ALA A 11 8.07 1.49 -5.26
CA ALA A 11 6.84 1.03 -5.90
C ALA A 11 6.94 -0.45 -6.32
N GLU A 12 8.05 -0.86 -6.91
CA GLU A 12 8.31 -2.25 -7.29
C GLU A 12 8.35 -3.17 -6.06
N PHE A 13 9.02 -2.75 -4.98
CA PHE A 13 9.02 -3.51 -3.74
C PHE A 13 7.60 -3.68 -3.15
N LEU A 14 6.82 -2.59 -3.09
CA LEU A 14 5.49 -2.60 -2.50
C LEU A 14 4.50 -3.43 -3.34
N GLU A 15 4.64 -3.45 -4.67
CA GLU A 15 3.91 -4.36 -5.55
C GLU A 15 4.21 -5.83 -5.20
N THR A 16 5.49 -6.16 -5.08
CA THR A 16 5.93 -7.51 -4.71
C THR A 16 5.42 -7.90 -3.33
N ALA A 17 5.43 -6.98 -2.36
CA ALA A 17 4.89 -7.21 -1.03
C ALA A 17 3.37 -7.50 -1.05
N VAL A 18 2.59 -6.77 -1.85
CA VAL A 18 1.15 -7.04 -2.03
C VAL A 18 0.94 -8.44 -2.59
N ARG A 19 1.66 -8.80 -3.65
CA ARG A 19 1.57 -10.13 -4.26
C ARG A 19 1.92 -11.24 -3.27
N HIS A 20 3.02 -11.12 -2.54
CA HIS A 20 3.42 -12.13 -1.55
C HIS A 20 2.43 -12.24 -0.39
N HIS A 21 1.78 -11.15 0.01
CA HIS A 21 0.78 -11.18 1.08
C HIS A 21 -0.45 -12.02 0.73
N ILE A 22 -0.83 -12.05 -0.56
CA ILE A 22 -2.03 -12.73 -1.06
C ILE A 22 -1.74 -14.07 -1.74
N MET A 23 -0.47 -14.42 -1.98
CA MET A 23 -0.08 -15.72 -2.54
C MET A 23 -0.22 -16.84 -1.50
N ASP A 24 -1.08 -17.81 -1.80
CA ASP A 24 -1.23 -19.06 -1.03
C ASP A 24 -0.76 -20.32 -1.80
N GLY A 25 -0.03 -20.12 -2.90
CA GLY A 25 0.45 -21.19 -3.77
C GLY A 25 -0.51 -21.61 -4.88
N LYS A 26 -1.70 -20.99 -5.00
CA LYS A 26 -2.69 -21.30 -6.07
C LYS A 26 -2.92 -20.19 -7.09
N GLY A 27 -2.03 -19.20 -7.13
CA GLY A 27 -2.15 -18.04 -8.01
C GLY A 27 -2.57 -16.78 -7.26
N ILE A 28 -2.68 -15.67 -7.98
CA ILE A 28 -3.06 -14.37 -7.43
C ILE A 28 -4.23 -13.84 -8.26
N ALA A 29 -5.39 -13.67 -7.63
CA ALA A 29 -6.50 -12.97 -8.27
C ALA A 29 -6.13 -11.51 -8.51
N ALA A 30 -6.25 -11.09 -9.77
CA ALA A 30 -5.88 -9.74 -10.20
C ALA A 30 -6.67 -8.66 -9.43
N GLU A 31 -7.98 -8.86 -9.26
CA GLU A 31 -8.88 -7.96 -8.54
C GLU A 31 -8.46 -7.77 -7.09
N THR A 32 -8.11 -8.86 -6.40
CA THR A 32 -7.66 -8.82 -5.00
C THR A 32 -6.36 -8.04 -4.86
N SER A 33 -5.41 -8.22 -5.79
CA SER A 33 -4.16 -7.45 -5.79
C SER A 33 -4.40 -5.96 -5.95
N LEU A 34 -5.27 -5.59 -6.90
CA LEU A 34 -5.64 -4.20 -7.14
C LEU A 34 -6.38 -3.60 -5.96
N ALA A 35 -7.29 -4.35 -5.35
CA ALA A 35 -8.02 -3.90 -4.17
C ALA A 35 -7.06 -3.65 -3.00
N CYS A 36 -6.17 -4.60 -2.70
CA CYS A 36 -5.21 -4.45 -1.63
C CYS A 36 -4.26 -3.27 -1.85
N ALA A 37 -3.67 -3.14 -3.05
CA ALA A 37 -2.79 -2.01 -3.36
C ALA A 37 -3.54 -0.67 -3.37
N GLY A 38 -4.78 -0.66 -3.88
CA GLY A 38 -5.68 0.49 -3.86
C GLY A 38 -5.94 0.98 -2.45
N TRP A 39 -6.33 0.07 -1.57
CA TRP A 39 -6.55 0.34 -0.16
C TRP A 39 -5.30 0.85 0.54
N MET A 40 -4.12 0.29 0.25
CA MET A 40 -2.87 0.77 0.84
C MET A 40 -2.49 2.17 0.36
N ALA A 41 -2.62 2.46 -0.94
CA ALA A 41 -2.37 3.80 -1.49
C ALA A 41 -3.32 4.85 -0.90
N GLY A 42 -4.62 4.53 -0.81
CA GLY A 42 -5.61 5.38 -0.17
C GLY A 42 -5.31 5.60 1.32
N THR A 43 -4.92 4.54 2.05
CA THR A 43 -4.53 4.62 3.46
C THR A 43 -3.33 5.53 3.67
N GLN A 44 -2.32 5.50 2.79
CA GLN A 44 -1.18 6.42 2.88
C GLN A 44 -1.61 7.87 2.62
N LEU A 45 -2.52 8.11 1.67
CA LEU A 45 -3.06 9.45 1.42
C LEU A 45 -3.82 9.97 2.65
N TYR A 46 -4.69 9.13 3.22
CA TYR A 46 -5.42 9.47 4.45
C TYR A 46 -4.43 9.87 5.56
N ARG A 47 -3.38 9.09 5.80
CA ARG A 47 -2.40 9.37 6.86
C ARG A 47 -1.57 10.61 6.62
N LEU A 48 -1.33 10.96 5.35
CA LEU A 48 -0.58 12.16 4.99
C LEU A 48 -1.42 13.44 5.22
N GLU A 49 -2.70 13.38 4.89
CA GLU A 49 -3.57 14.56 4.82
C GLU A 49 -4.46 14.78 6.06
N ILE A 50 -4.69 13.74 6.87
CA ILE A 50 -5.53 13.83 8.06
C ILE A 50 -4.67 14.00 9.30
N ASP A 51 -5.03 15.00 10.11
CA ASP A 51 -4.35 15.29 11.37
C ASP A 51 -4.29 14.03 12.28
N PRO A 52 -3.10 13.55 12.67
CA PRO A 52 -2.96 12.43 13.58
C PRO A 52 -3.51 12.70 14.99
N ALA A 53 -3.78 13.96 15.37
CA ALA A 53 -4.45 14.29 16.63
C ALA A 53 -5.97 14.03 16.58
N LEU A 54 -6.56 13.90 15.38
CA LEU A 54 -7.99 13.70 15.21
C LEU A 54 -8.40 12.28 15.63
N ASP A 55 -9.05 12.15 16.78
CA ASP A 55 -9.52 10.86 17.32
C ASP A 55 -10.76 10.36 16.57
N VAL A 56 -10.53 9.71 15.43
CA VAL A 56 -11.57 9.10 14.61
C VAL A 56 -11.56 7.59 14.80
N LYS A 57 -12.73 7.01 15.10
CA LYS A 57 -12.89 5.55 15.16
C LYS A 57 -12.56 4.91 13.80
N PRO A 58 -11.79 3.80 13.77
CA PRO A 58 -11.58 3.05 12.53
C PRO A 58 -12.90 2.67 11.85
N GLY A 59 -12.94 2.74 10.51
CA GLY A 59 -14.12 2.52 9.68
C GLY A 59 -15.01 3.76 9.49
N THR A 60 -14.72 4.87 10.17
CA THR A 60 -15.48 6.11 9.99
C THR A 60 -15.09 6.80 8.68
N VAL A 61 -16.08 7.28 7.94
CA VAL A 61 -15.85 8.09 6.73
C VAL A 61 -15.47 9.53 7.12
N VAL A 62 -14.38 10.04 6.57
CA VAL A 62 -13.86 11.39 6.81
C VAL A 62 -13.79 12.16 5.50
N LEU A 63 -14.57 13.24 5.41
CA LEU A 63 -14.60 14.12 4.26
C LEU A 63 -13.56 15.24 4.43
N SER A 64 -12.36 15.01 3.91
CA SER A 64 -11.25 15.97 3.94
C SER A 64 -11.03 16.66 2.60
N GLU A 65 -10.90 17.98 2.65
CA GLU A 65 -10.63 18.83 1.48
C GLU A 65 -9.21 18.60 0.89
N PRO A 66 -8.13 18.55 1.69
CA PRO A 66 -6.81 18.18 1.17
C PRO A 66 -6.81 16.83 0.40
N VAL A 67 -7.54 15.82 0.91
CA VAL A 67 -7.70 14.55 0.20
C VAL A 67 -8.46 14.74 -1.12
N ASN A 68 -9.51 15.57 -1.17
CA ASN A 68 -10.26 15.86 -2.41
C ASN A 68 -9.37 16.48 -3.48
N GLN A 69 -8.43 17.34 -3.08
CA GLN A 69 -7.55 18.05 -4.00
C GLN A 69 -6.47 17.13 -4.59
N ARG A 70 -5.89 16.24 -3.78
CA ARG A 70 -4.77 15.38 -4.21
C ARG A 70 -5.21 14.09 -4.91
N LEU A 71 -6.33 13.50 -4.48
CA LEU A 71 -6.76 12.18 -4.96
C LEU A 71 -6.92 12.08 -6.49
N PRO A 72 -7.54 13.05 -7.19
CA PRO A 72 -7.69 12.97 -8.65
C PRO A 72 -6.36 12.89 -9.40
N GLY A 73 -5.32 13.60 -8.92
CA GLY A 73 -3.99 13.55 -9.51
C GLY A 73 -3.34 12.17 -9.38
N LEU A 74 -3.48 11.54 -8.21
CA LEU A 74 -2.96 10.19 -7.96
C LEU A 74 -3.72 9.13 -8.79
N MET A 75 -5.05 9.25 -8.87
CA MET A 75 -5.87 8.40 -9.74
C MET A 75 -5.49 8.56 -11.22
N GLY A 76 -5.19 9.78 -11.65
CA GLY A 76 -4.68 10.08 -12.99
C GLY A 76 -3.34 9.38 -13.27
N LEU A 77 -2.43 9.38 -12.29
CA LEU A 77 -1.15 8.67 -12.39
C LEU A 77 -1.36 7.15 -12.54
N VAL A 78 -2.22 6.55 -11.71
CA VAL A 78 -2.56 5.12 -11.80
C VAL A 78 -3.16 4.79 -13.16
N ALA A 79 -4.09 5.61 -13.66
CA ALA A 79 -4.71 5.42 -14.96
C ALA A 79 -3.70 5.50 -16.12
N ALA A 80 -2.73 6.43 -16.04
CA ALA A 80 -1.67 6.56 -17.03
C ALA A 80 -0.74 5.34 -17.03
N MET A 81 -0.33 4.85 -15.84
CA MET A 81 0.50 3.66 -15.72
C MET A 81 -0.24 2.41 -16.21
N ALA A 82 -1.51 2.24 -15.84
CA ALA A 82 -2.33 1.12 -16.30
C ALA A 82 -2.47 1.07 -17.83
N ALA A 83 -2.55 2.24 -18.48
CA ALA A 83 -2.63 2.35 -19.94
C ALA A 83 -1.30 2.03 -20.64
N GLN A 84 -0.16 2.26 -19.98
CA GLN A 84 1.18 1.97 -20.49
C GLN A 84 1.56 0.48 -20.44
N GLY A 85 0.85 -0.34 -19.67
CA GLY A 85 1.16 -1.76 -19.54
C GLY A 85 1.19 -2.48 -20.88
N ASP A 86 2.31 -3.14 -21.17
CA ASP A 86 2.47 -3.97 -22.36
C ASP A 86 1.50 -5.16 -22.36
N ALA A 87 1.14 -5.64 -23.55
CA ALA A 87 0.36 -6.86 -23.75
C ALA A 87 1.20 -8.13 -23.47
N ALA A 88 1.96 -8.11 -22.37
CA ALA A 88 2.69 -9.27 -21.89
C ALA A 88 1.70 -10.39 -21.51
N PRO A 89 2.11 -11.67 -21.60
CA PRO A 89 1.29 -12.76 -21.10
C PRO A 89 0.90 -12.51 -19.64
N PRO A 90 -0.33 -12.87 -19.23
CA PRO A 90 -0.82 -12.56 -17.90
C PRO A 90 0.06 -13.18 -16.82
N GLU A 91 0.61 -12.33 -15.92
CA GLU A 91 1.29 -12.78 -14.69
C GLU A 91 0.30 -13.09 -13.55
N MET A 92 -0.99 -12.85 -13.77
CA MET A 92 -2.07 -13.01 -12.80
C MET A 92 -3.16 -13.90 -13.38
N ASP A 93 -3.87 -14.61 -12.51
CA ASP A 93 -4.93 -15.51 -12.91
C ASP A 93 -6.28 -14.79 -12.91
N ASN A 94 -7.17 -15.20 -13.83
CA ASN A 94 -8.58 -14.87 -13.76
C ASN A 94 -9.23 -15.78 -12.70
N ALA A 95 -10.08 -15.21 -11.83
CA ALA A 95 -10.77 -15.96 -10.79
C ALA A 95 -11.67 -17.09 -11.33
N ASP A 96 -12.05 -17.04 -12.61
CA ASP A 96 -13.00 -17.96 -13.25
C ASP A 96 -12.39 -19.25 -13.84
N THR A 97 -11.07 -19.40 -13.86
CA THR A 97 -10.44 -20.60 -14.42
C THR A 97 -10.36 -21.73 -13.38
N THR A 98 -11.41 -22.57 -13.38
CA THR A 98 -11.43 -23.96 -12.91
C THR A 98 -11.28 -24.24 -11.41
N GLY A 99 -12.42 -24.39 -10.72
CA GLY A 99 -12.57 -25.28 -9.57
C GLY A 99 -12.03 -24.79 -8.22
N ALA A 100 -12.93 -24.31 -7.36
CA ALA A 100 -12.73 -24.16 -5.92
C ALA A 100 -11.42 -23.46 -5.48
N GLN A 101 -11.07 -22.36 -6.14
CA GLN A 101 -10.11 -21.42 -5.56
C GLN A 101 -10.73 -20.86 -4.26
N PRO A 102 -9.99 -20.82 -3.15
CA PRO A 102 -10.49 -20.22 -1.92
C PRO A 102 -10.85 -18.76 -2.21
N ILE A 103 -12.10 -18.37 -1.95
CA ILE A 103 -12.53 -16.98 -2.09
C ILE A 103 -11.76 -16.19 -1.03
N TYR A 104 -10.69 -15.50 -1.45
CA TYR A 104 -9.95 -14.60 -0.58
C TYR A 104 -10.82 -13.38 -0.29
N ARG A 105 -11.52 -13.42 0.85
CA ARG A 105 -12.31 -12.30 1.36
C ARG A 105 -11.47 -11.52 2.36
N LEU A 106 -10.61 -10.65 1.84
CA LEU A 106 -9.90 -9.69 2.69
C LEU A 106 -10.76 -8.44 2.82
N SER A 107 -11.03 -8.05 4.06
CA SER A 107 -11.53 -6.71 4.36
C SER A 107 -10.40 -5.68 4.33
N LEU A 108 -10.74 -4.40 4.14
CA LEU A 108 -9.80 -3.28 4.26
C LEU A 108 -8.96 -3.37 5.55
N ALA A 109 -9.59 -3.69 6.68
CA ALA A 109 -8.91 -3.81 7.97
C ALA A 109 -7.88 -4.96 7.99
N GLN A 110 -8.22 -6.13 7.43
CA GLN A 110 -7.29 -7.26 7.34
C GLN A 110 -6.13 -6.96 6.38
N THR A 111 -6.40 -6.28 5.27
CA THR A 111 -5.34 -5.81 4.36
C THR A 111 -4.40 -4.83 5.06
N GLN A 112 -4.94 -3.85 5.78
CA GLN A 112 -4.14 -2.89 6.56
C GLN A 112 -3.29 -3.62 7.60
N GLU A 113 -3.88 -4.55 8.36
CA GLU A 113 -3.16 -5.32 9.38
C GLU A 113 -1.99 -6.14 8.79
N GLY A 114 -2.16 -6.71 7.60
CA GLY A 114 -1.12 -7.48 6.92
C GLY A 114 -0.04 -6.64 6.24
N LEU A 115 -0.42 -5.55 5.56
CA LEU A 115 0.48 -4.79 4.69
C LEU A 115 1.04 -3.51 5.34
N ASP A 116 0.34 -2.86 6.27
CA ASP A 116 0.85 -1.64 6.92
C ASP A 116 2.20 -1.86 7.61
N PRO A 117 2.42 -2.94 8.39
CA PRO A 117 3.71 -3.18 9.02
C PRO A 117 4.84 -3.22 8.00
N VAL A 118 4.59 -3.78 6.81
CA VAL A 118 5.57 -3.96 5.75
C VAL A 118 5.88 -2.62 5.09
N TYR A 119 4.86 -1.85 4.72
CA TYR A 119 5.00 -0.54 4.09
C TYR A 119 5.79 0.41 5.00
N LEU A 120 5.41 0.48 6.27
CA LEU A 120 6.04 1.35 7.24
C LEU A 120 7.45 0.87 7.62
N SER A 121 7.67 -0.44 7.71
CA SER A 121 9.01 -1.00 7.94
C SER A 121 9.94 -0.71 6.78
N TYR A 122 9.47 -0.88 5.53
CA TYR A 122 10.25 -0.56 4.35
C TYR A 122 10.60 0.92 4.32
N ALA A 123 9.63 1.80 4.55
CA ALA A 123 9.84 3.24 4.58
C ALA A 123 10.89 3.66 5.63
N ARG A 124 10.84 3.09 6.85
CA ARG A 124 11.84 3.34 7.89
C ARG A 124 13.23 2.86 7.47
N ARG A 125 13.35 1.65 6.91
CA ARG A 125 14.64 1.06 6.50
C ARG A 125 15.28 1.78 5.33
N THR A 126 14.48 2.39 4.47
CA THR A 126 14.95 3.14 3.29
C THR A 126 14.92 4.65 3.49
N SER A 127 14.50 5.12 4.66
CA SER A 127 14.32 6.54 4.98
C SER A 127 13.45 7.25 3.94
N LEU A 128 12.35 6.62 3.52
CA LEU A 128 11.34 7.24 2.66
C LEU A 128 10.51 8.23 3.48
N ALA A 129 10.36 9.44 2.96
CA ALA A 129 9.43 10.40 3.52
C ALA A 129 7.97 9.92 3.31
N PRO A 130 7.01 10.34 4.15
CA PRO A 130 5.60 9.94 4.01
C PRO A 130 5.02 10.21 2.61
N GLU A 131 5.37 11.35 2.00
CA GLU A 131 4.95 11.69 0.64
C GLU A 131 5.60 10.79 -0.42
N GLU A 132 6.87 10.43 -0.26
CA GLU A 132 7.54 9.46 -1.13
C GLU A 132 6.90 8.07 -1.00
N LEU A 133 6.49 7.67 0.21
CA LEU A 133 5.78 6.41 0.45
C LEU A 133 4.39 6.40 -0.20
N LEU A 134 3.65 7.52 -0.12
CA LEU A 134 2.37 7.67 -0.83
C LEU A 134 2.56 7.51 -2.34
N HIS A 135 3.56 8.18 -2.93
CA HIS A 135 3.85 8.05 -4.34
C HIS A 135 4.30 6.65 -4.72
N ALA A 136 5.10 5.98 -3.89
CA ALA A 136 5.51 4.60 -4.10
C ALA A 136 4.31 3.63 -4.03
N ALA A 137 3.42 3.79 -3.06
CA ALA A 137 2.20 2.99 -2.95
C ALA A 137 1.26 3.21 -4.15
N THR A 138 1.13 4.45 -4.61
CA THR A 138 0.37 4.79 -5.83
C THR A 138 1.02 4.17 -7.08
N GLY A 139 2.35 4.19 -7.16
CA GLY A 139 3.12 3.54 -8.23
C GLY A 139 2.93 2.02 -8.22
N ALA A 140 2.96 1.38 -7.06
CA ALA A 140 2.73 -0.05 -6.89
C ALA A 140 1.33 -0.45 -7.41
N LEU A 141 0.30 0.35 -7.08
CA LEU A 141 -1.04 0.20 -7.64
C LEU A 141 -1.06 0.35 -9.17
N GLY A 142 -0.35 1.34 -9.70
CA GLY A 142 -0.22 1.54 -11.16
C GLY A 142 0.46 0.35 -11.86
N ILE A 143 1.52 -0.21 -11.27
CA ILE A 143 2.21 -1.40 -11.76
C ILE A 143 1.25 -2.60 -11.77
N LEU A 144 0.53 -2.84 -10.67
CA LEU A 144 -0.44 -3.92 -10.60
C LEU A 144 -1.56 -3.73 -11.62
N ALA A 145 -2.10 -2.51 -11.76
CA ALA A 145 -3.14 -2.21 -12.74
C ALA A 145 -2.69 -2.47 -14.18
N ALA A 146 -1.44 -2.15 -14.50
CA ALA A 146 -0.82 -2.50 -15.78
C ALA A 146 -0.71 -4.01 -15.97
N LYS A 147 -0.20 -4.75 -14.98
CA LYS A 147 -0.05 -6.20 -15.03
C LYS A 147 -1.39 -6.96 -15.05
N SER A 148 -2.45 -6.40 -14.47
CA SER A 148 -3.80 -7.00 -14.45
C SER A 148 -4.56 -6.79 -15.76
N ARG A 149 -4.08 -5.90 -16.64
CA ARG A 149 -4.77 -5.54 -17.88
C ARG A 149 -5.03 -6.72 -18.83
N PRO A 150 -4.11 -7.68 -19.07
CA PRO A 150 -4.39 -8.82 -19.95
C PRO A 150 -5.52 -9.72 -19.45
N VAL A 151 -5.80 -9.67 -18.14
CA VAL A 151 -6.74 -10.52 -17.42
C VAL A 151 -8.11 -9.85 -17.29
N LEU A 152 -8.13 -8.59 -16.83
CA LEU A 152 -9.34 -7.82 -16.49
C LEU A 152 -9.78 -6.82 -17.58
N GLY A 153 -8.86 -6.46 -18.48
CA GLY A 153 -9.01 -5.28 -19.34
C GLY A 153 -8.75 -3.96 -18.60
N LEU A 154 -8.48 -2.90 -19.38
CA LEU A 154 -8.08 -1.59 -18.84
C LEU A 154 -9.19 -0.94 -18.01
N SER A 155 -10.44 -1.01 -18.46
CA SER A 155 -11.57 -0.33 -17.80
C SER A 155 -11.82 -0.90 -16.40
N LEU A 156 -11.86 -2.22 -16.25
CA LEU A 156 -12.10 -2.87 -14.97
C LEU A 156 -10.90 -2.68 -14.02
N ALA A 157 -9.67 -2.84 -14.51
CA ALA A 157 -8.47 -2.59 -13.70
C ALA A 157 -8.45 -1.16 -13.15
N ARG A 158 -8.80 -0.15 -13.97
CA ARG A 158 -8.92 1.24 -13.52
C ARG A 158 -10.03 1.42 -12.50
N TYR A 159 -11.21 0.86 -12.75
CA TYR A 159 -12.37 0.98 -11.85
C TYR A 159 -12.04 0.46 -10.45
N ILE A 160 -11.53 -0.77 -10.33
CA ILE A 160 -11.16 -1.38 -9.05
C ILE A 160 -10.10 -0.53 -8.34
N SER A 161 -9.04 -0.16 -9.05
CA SER A 161 -7.94 0.64 -8.49
C SER A 161 -8.44 1.97 -7.92
N HIS A 162 -9.27 2.69 -8.68
CA HIS A 162 -9.81 3.99 -8.27
C HIS A 162 -10.80 3.86 -7.13
N TYR A 163 -11.72 2.89 -7.21
CA TYR A 163 -12.72 2.68 -6.16
C TYR A 163 -12.05 2.34 -4.81
N CYS A 164 -11.15 1.36 -4.77
CA CYS A 164 -10.48 0.97 -3.54
C CYS A 164 -9.57 2.07 -2.99
N MET A 165 -8.88 2.82 -3.87
CA MET A 165 -8.09 3.98 -3.43
C MET A 165 -8.96 5.08 -2.81
N LEU A 166 -10.10 5.41 -3.43
CA LEU A 166 -11.06 6.37 -2.89
C LEU A 166 -11.60 5.94 -1.53
N GLU A 167 -12.05 4.69 -1.45
CA GLU A 167 -12.63 4.11 -0.24
C GLU A 167 -11.66 4.23 0.94
N ALA A 168 -10.41 3.81 0.76
CA ALA A 168 -9.41 3.90 1.84
C ALA A 168 -8.92 5.32 2.11
N ALA A 169 -8.86 6.20 1.10
CA ALA A 169 -8.49 7.60 1.28
C ALA A 169 -9.51 8.39 2.11
N LYS A 170 -10.74 7.90 2.19
CA LYS A 170 -11.85 8.54 2.93
C LYS A 170 -12.29 7.75 4.15
N THR A 171 -11.69 6.59 4.42
CA THR A 171 -12.05 5.76 5.57
C THR A 171 -10.93 5.76 6.58
N ALA A 172 -11.24 6.13 7.82
CA ALA A 172 -10.29 6.07 8.92
C ALA A 172 -9.79 4.63 9.10
N GLY A 173 -8.53 4.39 8.75
CA GLY A 173 -7.88 3.11 8.98
C GLY A 173 -7.52 2.90 10.45
N ARG A 174 -7.14 1.68 10.80
CA ARG A 174 -6.47 1.44 12.10
C ARG A 174 -5.17 2.26 12.14
N ARG A 175 -4.91 2.89 13.28
CA ARG A 175 -3.60 3.52 13.53
C ARG A 175 -2.57 2.42 13.81
N PRO A 176 -1.39 2.44 13.14
CA PRO A 176 -0.33 1.49 13.43
C PRO A 176 0.07 1.59 14.90
N GLN A 177 0.09 0.46 15.60
CA GLN A 177 0.57 0.35 16.97
C GLN A 177 2.00 -0.17 16.99
N MET A 178 2.74 0.08 18.08
CA MET A 178 4.12 -0.42 18.21
C MET A 178 4.22 -1.95 18.11
N SER A 179 3.21 -2.68 18.60
CA SER A 179 3.10 -4.14 18.51
C SER A 179 3.10 -4.66 17.07
N ASP A 180 2.65 -3.84 16.12
CA ASP A 180 2.53 -4.20 14.71
C ASP A 180 3.90 -4.28 14.04
N PHE A 181 4.92 -3.62 14.62
CA PHE A 181 6.31 -3.70 14.18
C PHE A 181 7.10 -4.85 14.83
N SER A 182 6.45 -5.69 15.62
CA SER A 182 7.12 -6.87 16.18
C SER A 182 7.55 -7.82 15.07
N GLU A 183 8.68 -8.49 15.26
CA GLU A 183 9.21 -9.45 14.29
C GLU A 183 8.20 -10.55 13.93
N ALA A 184 7.30 -10.89 14.85
CA ALA A 184 6.25 -11.89 14.62
C ALA A 184 5.30 -11.49 13.48
N HIS A 185 4.86 -10.23 13.42
CA HIS A 185 4.00 -9.74 12.33
C HIS A 185 4.75 -9.59 11.01
N LEU A 186 6.04 -9.30 11.07
CA LEU A 186 6.87 -9.15 9.88
C LEU A 186 7.35 -10.50 9.32
N ARG A 187 7.39 -11.59 10.11
CA ARG A 187 7.96 -12.89 9.72
C ARG A 187 7.57 -13.38 8.31
N PRO A 188 6.31 -13.32 7.87
CA PRO A 188 5.92 -13.80 6.54
C PRO A 188 6.60 -13.04 5.39
N LEU A 189 6.94 -11.77 5.61
CA LEU A 189 7.49 -10.85 4.61
C LEU A 189 8.86 -10.28 5.01
N ALA A 190 9.45 -10.79 6.10
CA ALA A 190 10.70 -10.32 6.66
C ALA A 190 11.87 -10.58 5.71
N SER A 191 11.79 -11.65 4.92
CA SER A 191 12.74 -12.00 3.87
C SER A 191 12.76 -11.00 2.71
N LEU A 192 11.65 -10.29 2.46
CA LEU A 192 11.56 -9.28 1.41
C LEU A 192 12.17 -7.95 1.87
N LEU A 193 12.03 -7.62 3.16
CA LEU A 193 12.46 -6.32 3.66
C LEU A 193 13.98 -6.13 3.51
N PRO A 194 14.44 -4.95 3.06
CA PRO A 194 15.86 -4.67 2.93
C PRO A 194 16.59 -4.85 4.28
N PRO A 195 17.86 -5.27 4.28
CA PRO A 195 18.59 -5.47 5.52
C PRO A 195 18.70 -4.16 6.31
N GLN A 196 18.48 -4.24 7.63
CA GLN A 196 18.69 -3.10 8.51
C GLN A 196 20.19 -2.90 8.73
N SER A 197 20.66 -1.67 8.56
CA SER A 197 22.02 -1.31 8.96
C SER A 197 22.18 -1.39 10.49
N LEU A 198 23.41 -1.56 10.98
CA LEU A 198 23.72 -1.56 12.41
C LEU A 198 23.24 -0.26 13.08
N LEU A 199 23.43 0.88 12.41
CA LEU A 199 22.94 2.18 12.89
C LEU A 199 21.42 2.23 12.98
N GLN A 200 20.68 1.65 12.04
CA GLN A 200 19.21 1.58 12.09
C GLN A 200 18.71 0.65 13.19
N ARG A 201 19.42 -0.45 13.46
CA ARG A 201 19.10 -1.33 14.59
C ARG A 201 19.29 -0.60 15.91
N VAL A 202 20.42 0.08 16.07
CA VAL A 202 20.73 0.87 17.27
C VAL A 202 19.75 2.03 17.41
N SER A 203 19.49 2.77 16.33
CA SER A 203 18.55 3.90 16.34
C SER A 203 17.15 3.42 16.68
N SER A 204 16.65 2.32 16.11
CA SER A 204 15.33 1.77 16.48
C SER A 204 15.26 1.30 17.93
N TRP A 205 16.39 0.94 18.54
CA TRP A 205 16.48 0.59 19.95
C TRP A 205 16.35 1.82 20.85
N PHE A 206 16.97 2.94 20.47
CA PHE A 206 16.77 4.24 21.12
C PHE A 206 15.42 4.88 20.76
N ASP A 207 14.87 4.59 19.57
CA ASP A 207 13.57 5.08 19.16
C ASP A 207 12.46 4.35 19.92
N ARG A 208 12.71 3.19 20.54
CA ARG A 208 11.77 2.60 21.53
C ARG A 208 11.62 3.46 22.79
N SER A 209 12.59 4.32 23.13
CA SER A 209 12.42 5.34 24.17
C SER A 209 11.93 6.69 23.62
N VAL A 210 12.04 6.95 22.30
CA VAL A 210 11.71 8.23 21.65
C VAL A 210 10.41 8.20 20.82
N THR A 211 9.78 7.04 20.55
CA THR A 211 8.53 6.92 19.77
C THR A 211 7.31 7.60 20.41
N ARG A 212 7.44 8.19 21.60
CA ARG A 212 6.52 9.24 22.05
C ARG A 212 6.46 10.45 21.09
N ASN A 213 7.52 10.72 20.34
CA ASN A 213 7.66 11.94 19.55
C ASN A 213 7.27 11.81 18.08
N TYR A 214 7.24 10.61 17.48
CA TYR A 214 6.63 10.44 16.13
C TYR A 214 5.10 10.62 16.15
N LEU A 215 4.49 10.61 17.34
CA LEU A 215 3.10 11.02 17.57
C LEU A 215 2.94 12.53 17.83
N HIS A 216 4.03 13.31 17.94
CA HIS A 216 4.01 14.72 18.36
C HIS A 216 4.87 15.68 17.51
N SER A 217 5.57 15.22 16.47
CA SER A 217 6.45 16.08 15.65
C SER A 217 5.74 16.85 14.52
N GLY A 218 4.41 16.99 14.56
CA GLY A 218 3.61 17.79 13.62
C GLY A 218 3.44 19.27 13.99
N HIS A 219 4.32 19.86 14.80
CA HIS A 219 4.29 21.30 15.09
C HIS A 219 5.50 22.02 14.49
N LYS A 220 5.28 22.64 13.32
CA LYS A 220 5.62 24.03 13.04
C LYS A 220 4.64 24.59 12.01
#